data_AF-A0A2M7GDC8-F1
#
_entry.id   AF-A0A2M7GDC8-F1
#
_cell.length_a   1.000
_cell.length_b   1.000
_cell.length_c   1.000
_cell.angle_alpha   90.00
_cell.angle_beta   90.00
_cell.angle_gamma   90.00
#
_symmetry.space_group_name_H-M   'P 1'
#
loop_
_entity.id
_entity.type
_entity.pdbx_description
1 polymer ?
#
loop_
_entity_poly.entity_id
_entity_poly.type
_entity_poly.pdbx_seq_one_letter_code
_entity_poly.pdbx_strand_id
1 'polypeptide(L)'
;MNENKEIERLRKIADKLATLDLHIKTQEEIKAEIQAMQERAKSMSKDEIEKQFDEALIQARAQAEETGITDEDIDAEIRAVRQIKSIKEVLAGYEKQYDMSTIDFFRKYISGETGDDMDFVEWASLAQMLVHLHD
;
A
#
# COMPACT_ATOMS: atom_id res chain seq x y z
N MET A 1 -28.69 13.51 -13.28
CA MET A 1 -28.73 12.58 -12.13
C MET A 1 -27.44 11.76 -11.95
N ASN A 2 -26.41 11.94 -12.80
CA ASN A 2 -25.18 11.12 -12.79
C ASN A 2 -23.99 11.82 -12.08
N GLU A 3 -23.86 13.14 -12.20
CA GLU A 3 -22.74 13.90 -11.61
C GLU A 3 -22.68 13.79 -10.08
N ASN A 4 -23.83 13.76 -9.40
CA ASN A 4 -23.86 13.72 -7.93
C ASN A 4 -23.40 12.35 -7.36
N LYS A 5 -23.55 11.27 -8.14
CA LYS A 5 -23.04 9.94 -7.76
C LYS A 5 -21.53 9.84 -7.96
N GLU A 6 -21.01 10.51 -9.00
CA GLU A 6 -19.59 10.50 -9.28
C GLU A 6 -18.82 11.34 -8.25
N ILE A 7 -19.35 12.50 -7.85
CA ILE A 7 -18.78 13.33 -6.77
C ILE A 7 -18.72 12.54 -5.45
N GLU A 8 -19.77 11.78 -5.11
CA GLU A 8 -19.81 10.94 -3.92
C GLU A 8 -18.75 9.82 -3.96
N ARG A 9 -18.58 9.18 -5.14
CA ARG A 9 -17.54 8.17 -5.36
C ARG A 9 -16.14 8.74 -5.18
N LEU A 10 -15.90 9.94 -5.69
CA LEU A 10 -14.62 10.62 -5.65
C LEU A 10 -14.25 11.09 -4.23
N ARG A 11 -15.24 11.52 -3.42
CA ARG A 11 -15.03 11.79 -1.99
C ARG A 11 -14.58 10.55 -1.22
N LYS A 12 -15.23 9.41 -1.46
CA LYS A 12 -14.82 8.13 -0.83
C LYS A 12 -13.39 7.74 -1.20
N ILE A 13 -12.96 8.02 -2.43
CA ILE A 13 -11.58 7.77 -2.86
C ILE A 13 -10.60 8.67 -2.09
N ALA A 14 -10.91 9.95 -1.90
CA ALA A 14 -10.07 10.86 -1.12
C ALA A 14 -9.92 10.45 0.35
N ASP A 15 -11.01 10.00 0.99
CA ASP A 15 -10.98 9.51 2.37
C ASP A 15 -10.15 8.22 2.51
N LYS A 16 -10.23 7.34 1.51
CA LYS A 16 -9.38 6.14 1.44
C LYS A 16 -7.92 6.50 1.29
N LEU A 17 -7.57 7.43 0.39
CA LEU A 17 -6.19 7.92 0.26
C LEU A 17 -5.62 8.46 1.59
N ALA A 18 -6.41 9.18 2.38
CA ALA A 18 -6.00 9.65 3.70
C ALA A 18 -5.79 8.51 4.70
N THR A 19 -6.60 7.45 4.63
CA THR A 19 -6.45 6.25 5.46
C THR A 19 -5.19 5.46 5.08
N LEU A 20 -4.87 5.42 3.79
CA LEU A 20 -3.65 4.80 3.26
C LEU A 20 -2.38 5.50 3.74
N ASP A 21 -2.41 6.82 3.84
CA ASP A 21 -1.31 7.60 4.40
C ASP A 21 -1.08 7.27 5.89
N LEU A 22 -2.15 6.97 6.65
CA LEU A 22 -2.05 6.46 8.01
C LEU A 22 -1.40 5.06 8.05
N HIS A 23 -1.75 4.19 7.11
CA HIS A 23 -1.23 2.82 7.01
C HIS A 23 0.28 2.77 6.69
N ILE A 24 0.80 3.81 6.03
CA ILE A 24 2.24 4.00 5.79
C ILE A 24 2.99 4.20 7.12
N LYS A 25 2.38 4.87 8.11
CA LYS A 25 3.01 5.05 9.44
C LYS A 25 3.15 3.72 10.18
N THR A 26 2.17 2.83 10.10
CA THR A 26 2.27 1.45 10.62
C THR A 26 3.33 0.60 9.89
N GLN A 27 3.60 0.87 8.61
CA GLN A 27 4.69 0.18 7.90
C GLN A 27 6.08 0.59 8.42
N GLU A 28 6.25 1.83 8.92
CA GLU A 28 7.50 2.24 9.57
C GLU A 28 7.72 1.49 10.89
N GLU A 29 6.65 1.20 11.63
CA GLU A 29 6.69 0.39 12.86
C GLU A 29 7.11 -1.06 12.55
N ILE A 30 6.50 -1.69 11.54
CA ILE A 30 6.89 -3.03 11.06
C ILE A 30 8.36 -3.04 10.62
N LYS A 31 8.81 -2.00 9.91
CA LYS A 31 10.20 -1.88 9.47
C LYS A 31 11.16 -1.76 10.66
N ALA A 32 10.80 -1.00 11.68
CA ALA A 32 11.58 -0.89 12.92
C ALA A 32 11.67 -2.23 13.65
N GLU A 33 10.59 -3.01 13.66
CA GLU A 33 10.53 -4.33 14.27
C GLU A 33 11.37 -5.37 13.51
N ILE A 34 11.31 -5.38 12.17
CA ILE A 34 12.20 -6.19 11.32
C ILE A 34 13.66 -5.85 11.60
N GLN A 35 13.98 -4.56 11.76
CA GLN A 35 15.34 -4.14 12.04
C GLN A 35 15.80 -4.55 13.44
N ALA A 36 14.92 -4.47 14.45
CA ALA A 36 15.20 -4.99 15.78
C ALA A 36 15.42 -6.53 15.78
N MET A 37 14.65 -7.27 14.99
CA MET A 37 14.85 -8.71 14.79
C MET A 37 16.20 -9.02 14.13
N GLN A 38 16.59 -8.24 13.12
CA GLN A 38 17.89 -8.39 12.46
C GLN A 38 19.06 -8.14 13.43
N GLU A 39 18.97 -7.11 14.29
CA GLU A 39 20.00 -6.86 15.31
C GLU A 39 20.06 -7.96 16.37
N ARG A 40 18.91 -8.53 16.79
CA ARG A 40 18.88 -9.69 17.69
C ARG A 40 19.54 -10.91 17.04
N ALA A 41 19.23 -11.19 15.79
CA ALA A 41 19.79 -12.32 15.03
C ALA A 41 21.32 -12.22 14.89
N LYS A 42 21.90 -11.01 14.78
CA LYS A 42 23.36 -10.81 14.75
C LYS A 42 24.09 -11.28 16.03
N SER A 43 23.38 -11.32 17.15
CA SER A 43 23.92 -11.74 18.46
C SER A 43 23.70 -13.22 18.78
N MET A 44 22.98 -13.94 17.91
CA MET A 44 22.62 -15.34 18.09
C MET A 44 23.61 -16.28 17.36
N SER A 45 23.79 -17.48 17.90
CA SER A 45 24.50 -18.54 17.19
C SER A 45 23.67 -19.09 16.02
N LYS A 46 24.33 -19.72 15.06
CA LYS A 46 23.67 -20.33 13.90
C LYS A 46 22.57 -21.33 14.31
N ASP A 47 22.84 -22.15 15.33
CA ASP A 47 21.92 -23.17 15.82
C ASP A 47 20.68 -22.54 16.52
N GLU A 48 20.86 -21.41 17.19
CA GLU A 48 19.75 -20.65 17.80
C GLU A 48 18.89 -19.95 16.75
N ILE A 49 19.50 -19.46 15.66
CA ILE A 49 18.78 -18.87 14.53
C ILE A 49 17.95 -19.95 13.83
N GLU A 50 18.53 -21.12 13.55
CA GLU A 50 17.83 -22.26 12.94
C GLU A 50 16.64 -22.68 13.80
N LYS A 51 16.83 -22.82 15.12
CA LYS A 51 15.75 -23.16 16.05
C LYS A 51 14.63 -22.11 16.09
N GLN A 52 14.96 -20.82 16.15
CA GLN A 52 13.94 -19.77 16.14
C GLN A 52 13.18 -19.72 14.81
N PHE A 53 13.86 -19.99 13.69
CA PHE A 53 13.23 -20.01 12.38
C PHE A 53 12.23 -21.17 12.25
N ASP A 54 12.59 -22.37 12.72
CA ASP A 54 11.70 -23.53 12.74
C ASP A 54 10.47 -23.29 13.63
N GLU A 55 10.66 -22.72 14.82
CA GLU A 55 9.56 -22.36 15.73
C GLU A 55 8.63 -21.31 15.10
N ALA A 56 9.18 -20.28 14.45
CA ALA A 56 8.41 -19.26 13.75
C ALA A 56 7.63 -19.84 12.56
N LEU A 57 8.21 -20.77 11.80
CA LEU A 57 7.52 -21.44 10.70
C LEU A 57 6.33 -22.27 11.19
N ILE A 58 6.48 -22.98 12.31
CA ILE A 58 5.39 -23.75 12.92
C ILE A 58 4.26 -22.82 13.38
N GLN A 59 4.60 -21.71 14.03
CA GLN A 59 3.60 -20.72 14.48
C GLN A 59 2.88 -20.07 13.30
N ALA A 60 3.61 -19.65 12.26
CA ALA A 60 3.03 -19.04 11.08
C ALA A 60 2.06 -19.99 10.35
N ARG A 61 2.43 -21.28 10.25
CA ARG A 61 1.55 -22.30 9.63
C ARG A 61 0.30 -22.58 10.47
N ALA A 62 0.46 -22.72 11.79
CA ALA A 62 -0.69 -22.91 12.68
C ALA A 62 -1.68 -21.74 12.59
N GLN A 63 -1.17 -20.52 12.47
CA GLN A 63 -1.98 -19.32 12.34
C GLN A 63 -2.63 -19.18 10.94
N ALA A 64 -1.93 -19.59 9.88
CA ALA A 64 -2.50 -19.66 8.53
C ALA A 64 -3.63 -20.71 8.44
N GLU A 65 -3.47 -21.87 9.07
CA GLU A 65 -4.51 -22.91 9.15
C GLU A 65 -5.73 -22.44 9.94
N GLU A 66 -5.54 -21.76 11.07
CA GLU A 66 -6.64 -21.22 11.90
C GLU A 66 -7.46 -20.14 11.16
N THR A 67 -6.80 -19.37 10.30
CA THR A 67 -7.42 -18.28 9.53
C THR A 67 -7.93 -18.72 8.16
N GLY A 68 -7.63 -19.95 7.73
CA GLY A 68 -8.01 -20.49 6.42
C GLY A 68 -7.26 -19.84 5.25
N ILE A 69 -6.10 -19.21 5.50
CA ILE A 69 -5.27 -18.59 4.48
C ILE A 69 -4.54 -19.68 3.69
N THR A 70 -4.70 -19.65 2.37
CA THR A 70 -4.04 -20.57 1.43
C THR A 70 -2.75 -19.96 0.86
N ASP A 71 -1.90 -20.80 0.28
CA ASP A 71 -0.72 -20.32 -0.48
C ASP A 71 -1.14 -19.40 -1.64
N GLU A 72 -2.32 -19.61 -2.23
CA GLU A 72 -2.87 -18.76 -3.29
C GLU A 72 -3.25 -17.36 -2.76
N ASP A 73 -3.76 -17.27 -1.54
CA ASP A 73 -4.08 -16.00 -0.88
C ASP A 73 -2.79 -15.22 -0.58
N ILE A 74 -1.74 -15.91 -0.11
CA ILE A 74 -0.42 -15.31 0.13
C ILE A 74 0.16 -14.78 -1.19
N ASP A 75 0.10 -15.57 -2.25
CA ASP A 75 0.59 -15.17 -3.57
C ASP A 75 -0.21 -14.00 -4.16
N ALA A 76 -1.53 -13.96 -3.94
CA ALA A 76 -2.37 -12.84 -4.33
C ALA A 76 -1.97 -11.56 -3.58
N GLU A 77 -1.74 -11.65 -2.28
CA GLU A 77 -1.30 -10.53 -1.45
C GLU A 77 0.08 -10.02 -1.88
N ILE A 78 1.04 -10.91 -2.16
CA ILE A 78 2.36 -10.54 -2.68
C ILE A 78 2.23 -9.78 -4.01
N ARG A 79 1.33 -10.21 -4.91
CA ARG A 79 1.08 -9.51 -6.18
C ARG A 79 0.48 -8.12 -5.94
N ALA A 80 -0.53 -8.02 -5.07
CA ALA A 80 -1.17 -6.76 -4.72
C ALA A 80 -0.16 -5.76 -4.13
N VAL A 81 0.65 -6.19 -3.16
CA VAL A 81 1.69 -5.36 -2.54
C VAL A 81 2.71 -4.86 -3.56
N ARG A 82 3.16 -5.71 -4.49
CA ARG A 82 4.08 -5.30 -5.56
C ARG A 82 3.46 -4.28 -6.50
N GLN A 83 2.18 -4.45 -6.86
CA GLN A 83 1.47 -3.53 -7.72
C GLN A 83 1.26 -2.17 -7.05
N ILE A 84 0.84 -2.17 -5.78
CA ILE A 84 0.73 -0.96 -4.94
C ILE A 84 2.06 -0.20 -4.91
N LYS A 85 3.17 -0.91 -4.69
CA LYS A 85 4.50 -0.29 -4.67
C LYS A 85 4.84 0.39 -5.99
N SER A 86 4.64 -0.31 -7.12
CA SER A 86 4.89 0.23 -8.46
C SER A 86 4.07 1.50 -8.72
N ILE A 87 2.77 1.48 -8.40
CA ILE A 87 1.89 2.65 -8.57
C ILE A 87 2.38 3.82 -7.71
N LYS A 88 2.73 3.57 -6.44
CA LYS A 88 3.26 4.62 -5.54
C LYS A 88 4.55 5.25 -6.07
N GLU A 89 5.44 4.47 -6.67
CA GLU A 89 6.68 4.99 -7.28
C GLU A 89 6.38 5.93 -8.47
N VAL A 90 5.40 5.58 -9.31
CA VAL A 90 4.97 6.44 -10.42
C VAL A 90 4.29 7.71 -9.91
N LEU A 91 3.39 7.59 -8.92
CA LEU A 91 2.72 8.73 -8.30
C LEU A 91 3.72 9.71 -7.68
N ALA A 92 4.74 9.22 -6.98
CA ALA A 92 5.82 10.07 -6.45
C ALA A 92 6.60 10.81 -7.55
N GLY A 93 6.70 10.23 -8.74
CA GLY A 93 7.24 10.89 -9.93
C GLY A 93 6.41 12.11 -10.35
N TYR A 94 5.09 11.96 -10.45
CA TYR A 94 4.18 13.07 -10.74
C TYR A 94 4.16 14.12 -9.64
N GLU A 95 4.13 13.71 -8.37
CA GLU A 95 4.14 14.64 -7.24
C GLU A 95 5.35 15.56 -7.29
N LYS A 96 6.52 15.01 -7.64
CA LYS A 96 7.76 15.76 -7.82
C LYS A 96 7.73 16.63 -9.08
N GLN A 97 7.18 16.13 -10.19
CA GLN A 97 7.11 16.87 -11.46
C GLN A 97 6.24 18.13 -11.33
N TYR A 98 5.14 18.04 -10.60
CA TYR A 98 4.15 19.11 -10.47
C TYR A 98 4.18 19.85 -9.13
N ASP A 99 5.11 19.49 -8.24
CA ASP A 99 5.24 20.02 -6.87
C ASP A 99 3.89 20.03 -6.11
N MET A 100 3.16 18.91 -6.24
CA MET A 100 1.79 18.78 -5.75
C MET A 100 1.54 17.36 -5.27
N SER A 101 1.01 17.19 -4.07
CA SER A 101 0.66 15.84 -3.57
C SER A 101 -0.42 15.19 -4.44
N THR A 102 -0.43 13.86 -4.54
CA THR A 102 -1.46 13.12 -5.28
C THR A 102 -2.85 13.42 -4.73
N ILE A 103 -2.98 13.65 -3.42
CA ILE A 103 -4.25 14.00 -2.78
C ILE A 103 -4.75 15.37 -3.26
N ASP A 104 -3.88 16.37 -3.28
CA ASP A 104 -4.26 17.72 -3.69
C ASP A 104 -4.49 17.81 -5.20
N PHE A 105 -3.68 17.11 -5.99
CA PHE A 105 -3.92 16.90 -7.41
C PHE A 105 -5.29 16.27 -7.64
N PHE A 106 -5.60 15.17 -6.97
CA PHE A 106 -6.86 14.46 -7.17
C PHE A 106 -8.07 15.32 -6.78
N ARG A 107 -7.98 16.12 -5.72
CA ARG A 107 -9.01 17.10 -5.34
C ARG A 107 -9.27 18.14 -6.43
N LYS A 108 -8.22 18.65 -7.07
CA LYS A 108 -8.34 19.61 -8.19
C LYS A 108 -8.86 18.95 -9.46
N TYR A 109 -8.44 17.72 -9.72
CA TYR A 109 -8.88 16.95 -10.88
C TYR A 109 -10.40 16.71 -10.84
N ILE A 110 -10.93 16.36 -9.67
CA ILE A 110 -12.37 16.10 -9.51
C ILE A 110 -13.22 17.37 -9.48
N SER A 111 -12.64 18.53 -9.12
CA SER A 111 -13.32 19.82 -9.18
C SER A 111 -13.27 20.47 -10.57
N GLY A 112 -12.58 19.83 -11.54
CA GLY A 112 -12.39 20.37 -12.89
C GLY A 112 -11.41 21.54 -12.94
N GLU A 113 -10.55 21.67 -11.92
CA GLU A 113 -9.52 22.71 -11.83
C GLU A 113 -8.20 22.31 -12.53
N THR A 114 -8.13 21.11 -13.10
CA THR A 114 -7.01 20.65 -13.93
C THR A 114 -7.32 20.77 -15.42
N GLY A 115 -6.27 20.82 -16.24
CA GLY A 115 -6.41 20.68 -17.69
C GLY A 115 -6.77 19.26 -18.13
N ASP A 116 -6.84 19.05 -19.43
CA ASP A 116 -7.07 17.76 -20.10
C ASP A 116 -5.77 17.09 -20.57
N ASP A 117 -4.62 17.51 -20.02
CA ASP A 117 -3.32 16.93 -20.31
C ASP A 117 -3.32 15.42 -19.99
N MET A 118 -2.69 14.64 -20.88
CA MET A 118 -2.60 13.19 -20.75
C MET A 118 -2.04 12.77 -19.38
N ASP A 119 -1.03 13.50 -18.88
CA ASP A 119 -0.41 13.28 -17.58
C ASP A 119 -1.44 13.34 -16.43
N PHE A 120 -2.41 14.25 -16.49
CA PHE A 120 -3.44 14.35 -15.44
C PHE A 120 -4.44 13.20 -15.51
N VAL A 121 -4.80 12.75 -16.71
CA VAL A 121 -5.67 11.58 -16.88
C VAL A 121 -5.00 10.31 -16.35
N GLU A 122 -3.71 10.14 -16.64
CA GLU A 122 -2.91 9.00 -16.17
C GLU A 122 -2.70 9.05 -14.65
N TRP A 123 -2.33 10.21 -14.09
CA TRP A 123 -2.15 10.39 -12.66
C TRP A 123 -3.45 10.11 -11.89
N ALA A 124 -4.59 10.60 -12.37
CA ALA A 124 -5.90 10.33 -11.76
C ALA A 124 -6.25 8.84 -11.82
N SER A 125 -5.96 8.18 -12.95
CA SER A 125 -6.22 6.74 -13.13
C SER A 125 -5.38 5.89 -12.16
N LEU A 126 -4.11 6.24 -11.96
CA LEU A 126 -3.21 5.57 -11.02
C LEU A 126 -3.63 5.77 -9.57
N ALA A 127 -4.05 6.99 -9.21
CA ALA A 127 -4.59 7.28 -7.87
C ALA A 127 -5.86 6.46 -7.57
N GLN A 128 -6.76 6.30 -8.56
CA GLN A 128 -7.94 5.45 -8.42
C GLN A 128 -7.56 3.97 -8.29
N MET A 129 -6.60 3.49 -9.09
CA MET A 129 -6.14 2.10 -9.03
C MET A 129 -5.51 1.78 -7.67
N LEU A 130 -4.71 2.70 -7.11
CA LEU A 130 -4.12 2.55 -5.78
C LEU A 130 -5.19 2.34 -4.70
N VAL A 131 -6.32 3.05 -4.79
CA VAL A 131 -7.43 2.90 -3.83
C VAL A 131 -8.15 1.56 -4.00
N HIS A 132 -8.36 1.07 -5.23
CA HIS A 132 -9.02 -0.22 -5.45
C HIS A 132 -8.17 -1.41 -5.03
N LEU A 133 -6.84 -1.30 -5.07
CA LEU A 133 -5.93 -2.37 -4.65
C LEU A 133 -5.76 -2.48 -3.14
N HIS A 134 -6.31 -1.54 -2.39
CA HIS A 134 -6.19 -1.46 -0.94
C HIS A 134 -7.53 -1.70 -0.22
N ASP A 135 -8.57 -2.06 -0.98
CA ASP A 135 -9.91 -2.48 -0.54
C ASP A 135 -10.02 -4.00 -0.43
#